data_AF-A0A2H0AGZ4-F1
#
_entry.id   AF-A0A2H0AGZ4-F1
#
_cell.length_a   1.000
_cell.length_b   1.000
_cell.length_c   1.000
_cell.angle_alpha   90.00
_cell.angle_beta   90.00
_cell.angle_gamma   90.00
#
_symmetry.space_group_name_H-M   'P 1'
#
loop_
_entity.id
_entity.type
_entity.pdbx_description
1 polymer ?
#
loop_
_entity_poly.entity_id
_entity_poly.type
_entity_poly.pdbx_seq_one_letter_code
_entity_poly.pdbx_strand_id
1 'polypeptide(L)' 'MLEAIAAKADQENLRADFDALAEDRYARIVASGKTIPWEEMRGYLEDRLAGKVAKRPVARKLVR' A
#
# COMPACT_ATOMS: atom_id res chain seq x y z
N MET A 1 -14.23 11.35 31.06
CA MET A 1 -13.04 12.17 30.69
C MET A 1 -11.84 11.31 30.32
N LEU A 2 -11.53 10.22 31.05
CA LEU A 2 -10.41 9.32 30.72
C LEU A 2 -10.61 8.54 29.39
N GLU A 3 -11.82 8.10 29.08
CA GLU A 3 -12.13 7.37 27.84
C GLU A 3 -11.83 8.17 26.56
N ALA A 4 -12.10 9.48 26.57
CA ALA A 4 -11.82 10.36 25.43
C ALA A 4 -10.32 10.58 25.21
N ILE A 5 -9.51 10.53 26.28
CA ILE A 5 -8.05 10.64 26.20
C ILE A 5 -7.46 9.33 25.68
N ALA A 6 -7.95 8.18 26.16
CA ALA A 6 -7.54 6.87 25.66
C ALA A 6 -7.85 6.69 24.17
N ALA A 7 -9.06 7.04 23.74
CA ALA A 7 -9.44 6.97 22.32
C ALA A 7 -8.55 7.85 21.42
N LYS A 8 -8.16 9.03 21.90
CA LYS A 8 -7.25 9.91 21.17
C LYS A 8 -5.83 9.33 21.06
N ALA A 9 -5.31 8.78 22.15
CA ALA A 9 -4.00 8.14 22.15
C ALA A 9 -3.96 6.92 21.20
N ASP A 10 -5.01 6.09 21.19
CA ASP A 10 -5.11 4.96 20.27
C ASP A 10 -5.16 5.40 18.80
N GLN A 11 -5.88 6.49 18.51
CA GLN A 11 -5.92 7.05 17.15
C GLN A 11 -4.56 7.60 16.71
N GLU A 12 -3.81 8.25 17.61
CA GLU A 12 -2.46 8.72 17.33
C GLU A 12 -1.49 7.57 17.07
N ASN A 13 -1.59 6.48 17.85
CA ASN A 13 -0.80 5.26 17.63
C ASN A 13 -1.11 4.62 16.26
N LEU A 14 -2.39 4.46 15.90
CA LEU A 14 -2.78 3.91 14.60
C LEU A 14 -2.23 4.74 13.43
N ARG A 15 -2.19 6.07 13.58
CA ARG A 15 -1.63 6.96 12.58
C ARG A 15 -0.11 6.80 12.48
N ALA A 16 0.59 6.77 13.61
CA ALA A 16 2.03 6.56 13.65
C ALA A 16 2.43 5.21 13.01
N ASP A 17 1.68 4.14 13.30
CA ASP A 17 1.90 2.82 12.70
C ASP A 17 1.67 2.83 11.18
N PHE A 18 0.63 3.52 10.73
CA PHE A 18 0.34 3.68 9.30
C PHE A 18 1.46 4.42 8.57
N ASP A 19 1.91 5.55 9.14
CA ASP A 19 2.98 6.37 8.57
C ASP A 19 4.31 5.59 8.56
N ALA A 20 4.67 4.90 9.64
CA ALA A 20 5.86 4.07 9.71
C ALA A 20 5.85 2.95 8.65
N LEU A 21 4.71 2.31 8.44
CA LEU A 21 4.55 1.29 7.40
C LEU A 21 4.65 1.88 5.99
N ALA A 22 4.14 3.09 5.77
CA ALA A 22 4.25 3.79 4.49
C ALA A 22 5.72 4.11 4.17
N GLU A 23 6.47 4.64 5.13
CA GLU A 23 7.89 4.94 4.99
C GLU A 23 8.72 3.68 4.72
N ASP A 24 8.49 2.58 5.44
CA ASP A 24 9.17 1.30 5.18
C ASP A 24 8.90 0.78 3.75
N ARG A 25 7.64 0.86 3.30
CA ARG A 25 7.27 0.47 1.93
C ARG A 25 7.96 1.36 0.90
N TYR A 26 8.00 2.67 1.14
CA TYR A 26 8.65 3.61 0.24
C TYR A 26 10.16 3.35 0.16
N ALA A 27 10.83 3.16 1.30
CA ALA A 27 12.25 2.83 1.36
C ALA A 27 12.58 1.56 0.54
N ARG A 28 11.73 0.53 0.61
CA ARG A 28 11.89 -0.70 -0.21
C ARG A 28 11.70 -0.47 -1.70
N ILE A 29 10.77 0.40 -2.10
CA ILE A 29 10.58 0.78 -3.50
C ILE A 29 11.82 1.52 -4.01
N VAL A 30 12.32 2.50 -3.26
CA VAL A 30 13.53 3.26 -3.60
C VAL A 30 14.74 2.34 -3.70
N ALA A 31 14.95 1.45 -2.72
CA ALA A 31 16.10 0.54 -2.71
C ALA A 31 16.07 -0.48 -3.85
N SER A 32 14.90 -1.03 -4.18
CA SER A 32 14.78 -2.05 -5.23
C SER A 32 14.70 -1.45 -6.64
N GLY A 33 14.20 -0.21 -6.76
CA GLY A 33 13.82 0.41 -8.04
C GLY A 33 12.72 -0.35 -8.78
N LYS A 34 12.02 -1.27 -8.10
CA LYS A 34 10.96 -2.10 -8.68
C LYS A 34 9.60 -1.55 -8.28
N THR A 35 8.72 -1.43 -9.27
CA THR A 35 7.33 -1.01 -9.08
C THR A 35 6.45 -1.75 -10.08
N ILE A 36 5.14 -1.66 -9.91
CA ILE A 36 4.15 -2.20 -10.85
C ILE A 36 3.66 -1.02 -11.71
N PRO A 37 3.73 -1.10 -13.04
CA PRO A 37 3.10 -0.11 -13.91
C PRO A 37 1.62 0.06 -13.57
N TRP A 38 1.15 1.30 -13.50
CA TRP A 38 -0.23 1.58 -13.10
C TRP A 38 -1.26 0.87 -13.98
N GLU A 39 -1.06 0.83 -15.29
CA GLU A 39 -1.97 0.14 -16.23
C GLU A 39 -2.11 -1.35 -15.93
N GLU A 40 -1.03 -2.04 -15.53
CA GLU A 40 -1.09 -3.45 -15.14
C GLU A 40 -1.86 -3.66 -13.82
N MET A 41 -1.63 -2.79 -12.83
CA MET A 41 -2.36 -2.85 -11.57
C MET A 41 -3.84 -2.54 -11.77
N ARG A 42 -4.15 -1.52 -12.58
CA ARG A 42 -5.52 -1.13 -12.90
C ARG A 42 -6.29 -2.27 -13.56
N GLY A 43 -5.73 -2.87 -14.61
CA GLY A 43 -6.37 -4.01 -15.28
C GLY A 43 -6.61 -5.19 -14.33
N TYR A 44 -5.63 -5.51 -13.46
CA TYR A 44 -5.80 -6.53 -12.43
C TYR A 44 -6.96 -6.23 -11.47
N LEU A 45 -7.10 -4.98 -11.02
CA LEU A 45 -8.18 -4.58 -10.11
C LEU A 45 -9.54 -4.61 -10.80
N GLU A 46 -9.63 -4.16 -12.05
CA GLU A 46 -10.86 -4.21 -12.85
C GLU A 46 -11.33 -5.66 -13.06
N ASP A 47 -10.42 -6.57 -13.44
CA ASP A 47 -10.76 -7.98 -13.61
C ASP A 47 -11.15 -8.66 -12.29
N ARG A 48 -10.46 -8.32 -11.20
CA ARG A 48 -10.79 -8.83 -9.85
C ARG A 48 -12.15 -8.34 -9.39
N LEU A 49 -12.50 -7.07 -9.66
CA LEU A 49 -13.81 -6.52 -9.35
C LEU A 49 -14.91 -7.21 -10.15
N ALA A 50 -14.61 -7.58 -11.40
CA ALA A 50 -15.51 -8.37 -12.25
C ALA A 50 -15.59 -9.87 -11.88
N GLY A 51 -14.93 -10.31 -10.80
CA GLY A 51 -14.93 -11.71 -10.36
C GLY A 51 -14.13 -12.66 -11.24
N LYS A 52 -13.31 -12.14 -12.18
CA LYS A 52 -12.47 -12.97 -13.05
C LYS A 52 -11.23 -13.45 -12.31
N VAL A 53 -10.72 -14.60 -12.74
CA VAL A 53 -9.39 -15.07 -12.31
C VAL A 53 -8.33 -14.23 -13.02
N ALA A 54 -7.76 -13.25 -12.31
CA ALA A 54 -6.71 -12.39 -12.82
C ALA A 54 -5.35 -12.71 -12.17
N LYS A 55 -4.29 -12.76 -12.99
CA LYS A 55 -2.92 -12.90 -12.49
C LYS A 55 -2.48 -11.61 -11.82
N ARG A 56 -1.97 -11.71 -10.59
CA ARG A 56 -1.40 -10.55 -9.89
C ARG A 56 -0.18 -10.00 -10.65
N PRO A 57 -0.11 -8.68 -10.87
CA PRO A 57 1.06 -8.06 -11.49
C PRO A 57 2.26 -8.16 -10.53
N VAL A 58 3.47 -8.17 -11.09
CA VAL A 58 4.71 -8.37 -10.35
C VAL A 58 5.60 -7.14 -10.48
N ALA A 59 6.14 -6.67 -9.35
CA ALA A 59 7.02 -5.51 -9.34
C ALA A 59 8.30 -5.78 -10.15
N ARG A 60 8.57 -4.89 -11.10
CA ARG A 60 9.73 -4.95 -11.99
C ARG A 60 10.38 -3.58 -12.14
N LYS A 61 11.64 -3.55 -12.57
CA LYS A 61 12.28 -2.27 -12.91
C LYS A 61 11.55 -1.68 -14.11
N LEU A 62 11.15 -0.42 -14.03
CA LEU A 62 10.62 0.31 -15.19
C LEU A 62 11.79 0.67 -16.09
N VAL A 63 11.86 0.03 -17.25
CA VAL A 63 12.78 0.44 -18.32
C VAL A 63 11.98 1.37 -19.22
N ARG A 64 12.49 2.58 -19.43
CA ARG A 64 11.88 3.58 -20.28
C ARG A 64 12.12 3.29 -21.76
#